data_AF-A0A803Y5B4-F1
#
_entry.id   AF-A0A803Y5B4-F1
#
_cell.length_a   1.000
_cell.length_b   1.000
_cell.length_c   1.000
_cell.angle_alpha   90.00
_cell.angle_beta   90.00
_cell.angle_gamma   90.00
#
_symmetry.space_group_name_H-M   'P 1'
#
loop_
_entity.id
_entity.type
_entity.pdbx_description
1 polymer ?
#
loop_
_entity_poly.entity_id
_entity_poly.type
_entity_poly.pdbx_seq_one_letter_code
_entity_poly.pdbx_strand_id
1 'polypeptide(L)'
;MICGERMVDVTEGIAFTREKNLTLMSLGAALMTKGTSSFGKRRNKTHTLCRRCGSKAYHLQKSTCGKCGYPAKRKRKYNWSAKAKRRNTTGTGRMRHLKKVYRRFRNGFREGTTPKPKRAAVAASSSS
;
A
#
# COMPACT_ATOMS: atom_id res chain seq x y z
N MET A 1 31.10 -58.71 -26.64
CA MET A 1 31.60 -59.91 -25.94
C MET A 1 31.00 -59.86 -24.55
N ILE A 2 29.74 -60.26 -24.39
CA ILE A 2 29.27 -61.63 -24.08
C ILE A 2 29.94 -62.19 -22.82
N CYS A 3 29.09 -62.76 -21.96
CA CYS A 3 29.29 -63.46 -20.68
C CYS A 3 29.11 -62.53 -19.46
N GLY A 4 28.10 -62.68 -18.62
CA GLY A 4 27.26 -63.85 -18.38
C GLY A 4 27.22 -64.10 -16.87
N GLU A 5 26.00 -64.16 -16.34
CA GLU A 5 25.57 -65.09 -15.28
C GLU A 5 26.18 -64.97 -13.87
N ARG A 6 25.33 -64.51 -12.92
CA ARG A 6 24.88 -65.45 -11.89
C ARG A 6 23.49 -65.08 -11.35
N MET A 7 22.53 -65.88 -11.80
CA MET A 7 21.17 -66.06 -11.29
C MET A 7 21.20 -67.24 -10.29
N VAL A 8 20.12 -67.39 -9.50
CA VAL A 8 19.80 -68.34 -8.40
C VAL A 8 20.15 -67.81 -7.00
N ASP A 9 19.23 -67.70 -6.02
CA ASP A 9 18.12 -68.61 -5.70
C ASP A 9 16.78 -67.92 -5.37
N VAL A 10 15.70 -68.56 -5.85
CA VAL A 10 14.30 -68.36 -5.49
C VAL A 10 13.88 -69.60 -4.68
N THR A 11 12.88 -69.45 -3.80
CA THR A 11 12.19 -70.44 -2.94
C THR A 11 12.81 -70.51 -1.53
N GLU A 12 12.09 -70.17 -0.44
CA GLU A 12 10.82 -70.77 0.00
C GLU A 12 9.78 -69.76 0.49
N GLY A 13 8.50 -70.08 0.28
CA GLY A 13 7.36 -69.33 0.77
C GLY A 13 6.76 -69.89 2.05
N ILE A 14 6.05 -69.04 2.79
CA ILE A 14 4.93 -69.44 3.65
C ILE A 14 3.79 -68.43 3.42
N ALA A 15 2.67 -68.95 2.95
CA ALA A 15 1.41 -68.27 2.73
C ALA A 15 0.61 -68.08 4.03
N PHE A 16 -0.57 -67.45 3.93
CA PHE A 16 -1.63 -67.36 4.96
C PHE A 16 -1.34 -66.38 6.12
N THR A 17 -2.15 -65.40 6.52
CA THR A 17 -3.58 -65.11 6.29
C THR A 17 -3.88 -63.70 6.81
N ARG A 18 -4.68 -62.95 6.05
CA ARG A 18 -5.95 -62.33 6.47
C ARG A 18 -6.00 -61.46 7.75
N GLU A 19 -6.45 -60.21 7.53
CA GLU A 19 -7.16 -59.34 8.48
C GLU A 19 -6.42 -58.91 9.75
N LYS A 20 -5.96 -57.66 9.79
CA LYS A 20 -6.53 -56.61 10.66
C LYS A 20 -5.76 -55.29 10.55
N ASN A 21 -6.56 -54.22 10.43
CA ASN A 21 -6.25 -52.84 10.80
C ASN A 21 -5.25 -52.07 9.90
N LEU A 22 -5.64 -51.17 8.99
CA LEU A 22 -6.80 -50.27 8.97
C LEU A 22 -7.19 -49.70 10.34
N THR A 23 -6.18 -49.41 11.18
CA THR A 23 -6.31 -48.44 12.27
C THR A 23 -5.33 -47.30 12.04
N LEU A 24 -5.89 -46.19 11.53
CA LEU A 24 -5.56 -44.83 11.94
C LEU A 24 -4.12 -44.33 11.66
N MET A 25 -3.64 -44.51 10.44
CA MET A 25 -2.79 -43.46 9.80
C MET A 25 -3.68 -42.35 9.20
N SER A 26 -4.69 -41.89 9.95
CA SER A 26 -5.72 -40.96 9.47
C SER A 26 -6.13 -39.90 10.50
N LEU A 27 -5.18 -39.33 11.23
CA LEU A 27 -5.36 -38.05 11.93
C LEU A 27 -4.19 -37.08 11.68
N GLY A 28 -3.67 -37.10 10.45
CA GLY A 28 -2.71 -36.10 9.95
C GLY A 28 -3.35 -35.07 9.03
N ALA A 29 -4.68 -34.98 8.99
CA ALA A 29 -5.39 -33.94 8.27
C ALA A 29 -5.25 -32.63 9.04
N ALA A 30 -4.04 -32.03 8.98
CA ALA A 30 -3.92 -30.59 9.08
C ALA A 30 -4.88 -30.03 8.03
N LEU A 31 -6.08 -29.63 8.48
CA LEU A 31 -7.00 -28.79 7.74
C LEU A 31 -6.15 -27.82 6.93
N MET A 32 -6.18 -27.93 5.59
CA MET A 32 -5.58 -26.95 4.68
C MET A 32 -6.32 -25.63 4.89
N THR A 33 -6.00 -24.95 5.99
CA THR A 33 -6.70 -23.77 6.46
C THR A 33 -6.20 -22.58 5.65
N LYS A 34 -6.95 -22.24 4.59
CA LYS A 34 -6.65 -21.08 3.72
C LYS A 34 -6.52 -19.75 4.48
N GLY A 35 -7.09 -19.66 5.68
CA GLY A 35 -7.06 -18.48 6.55
C GLY A 35 -5.89 -18.49 7.53
N THR A 36 -6.13 -18.98 8.74
CA THR A 36 -5.30 -18.77 9.93
C THR A 36 -3.83 -19.18 9.76
N SER A 37 -3.56 -20.39 9.26
CA SER A 37 -2.17 -20.86 9.05
C SER A 37 -1.42 -20.05 7.97
N SER A 38 -2.14 -19.51 6.98
CA SER A 38 -1.55 -18.69 5.91
C SER A 38 -1.13 -17.29 6.38
N PHE A 39 -1.83 -16.71 7.36
CA PHE A 39 -1.56 -15.34 7.84
C PHE A 39 -0.19 -15.22 8.51
N GLY A 40 0.26 -16.26 9.24
CA GLY A 40 1.58 -16.29 9.87
C GLY A 40 2.74 -16.18 8.86
N LYS A 41 2.52 -16.58 7.60
CA LYS A 41 3.54 -16.55 6.55
C LYS A 41 3.67 -15.18 5.85
N ARG A 42 2.83 -14.19 6.15
CA ARG A 42 2.75 -12.88 5.44
C ARG A 42 3.78 -11.83 5.91
N ARG A 43 5.07 -12.21 5.89
CA ARG A 43 6.19 -11.33 6.27
C ARG A 43 6.64 -10.36 5.17
N ASN A 44 6.57 -10.77 3.89
CA ASN A 44 7.00 -9.95 2.77
C ASN A 44 5.96 -8.88 2.43
N LYS A 45 6.40 -7.62 2.30
CA LYS A 45 5.49 -6.49 2.02
C LYS A 45 5.56 -6.12 0.55
N THR A 46 4.42 -6.20 -0.13
CA THR A 46 4.29 -5.81 -1.54
C THR A 46 4.21 -4.29 -1.73
N HIS A 47 3.64 -3.57 -0.74
CA HIS A 47 3.42 -2.13 -0.79
C HIS A 47 4.18 -1.35 0.29
N THR A 48 4.88 -0.29 -0.13
CA THR A 48 5.54 0.71 0.74
C THR A 48 4.98 2.11 0.51
N LEU A 49 5.51 3.09 1.27
CA LEU A 49 5.15 4.50 1.16
C LEU A 49 5.57 5.07 -0.21
N CYS A 50 4.64 5.78 -0.85
CA CYS A 50 4.94 6.48 -2.09
C CYS A 50 5.49 7.88 -1.82
N ARG A 51 6.63 8.22 -2.45
CA ARG A 51 7.27 9.56 -2.35
C ARG A 51 6.36 10.72 -2.79
N ARG A 52 5.45 10.51 -3.74
CA ARG A 52 4.57 11.57 -4.27
C ARG A 52 3.35 11.85 -3.40
N CYS A 53 2.66 10.80 -2.92
CA CYS A 53 1.37 10.94 -2.26
C CYS A 53 1.37 10.52 -0.79
N GLY A 54 2.48 10.03 -0.24
CA GLY A 54 2.62 9.62 1.16
C GLY A 54 1.83 8.37 1.56
N SER A 55 0.98 7.82 0.68
CA SER A 55 0.21 6.61 0.97
C SER A 55 1.05 5.33 0.80
N LYS A 56 0.81 4.33 1.65
CA LYS A 56 1.36 2.97 1.53
C LYS A 56 0.69 2.20 0.37
N ALA A 57 1.05 2.56 -0.85
CA ALA A 57 0.46 2.01 -2.08
C ALA A 57 1.49 1.85 -3.20
N TYR A 58 2.78 2.05 -2.91
CA TYR A 58 3.84 1.86 -3.89
C TYR A 58 4.20 0.38 -3.96
N HIS A 59 3.97 -0.27 -5.10
CA HIS A 59 4.31 -1.67 -5.30
C HIS A 59 5.80 -1.81 -5.62
N LEU A 60 6.54 -2.61 -4.85
CA LEU A 60 8.00 -2.71 -4.98
C LEU A 60 8.39 -3.36 -6.30
N GLN A 61 7.93 -4.59 -6.55
CA GLN A 61 8.29 -5.34 -7.76
C GLN A 61 7.84 -4.65 -9.05
N LYS A 62 6.59 -4.16 -9.09
CA LYS A 62 6.02 -3.48 -10.26
C LYS A 62 6.45 -2.01 -10.36
N SER A 63 7.25 -1.52 -9.42
CA SER A 63 7.74 -0.14 -9.34
C SER A 63 6.68 0.94 -9.57
N THR A 64 5.41 0.67 -9.21
CA THR A 64 4.25 1.50 -9.56
C THR A 64 3.34 1.76 -8.36
N CYS A 65 2.83 2.99 -8.24
CA CYS A 65 1.92 3.35 -7.17
C CYS A 65 0.46 3.11 -7.56
N GLY A 66 -0.19 2.21 -6.84
CA GLY A 66 -1.62 1.91 -7.01
C GLY A 66 -2.55 3.07 -6.61
N LYS A 67 -2.06 4.09 -5.90
CA LYS A 67 -2.86 5.29 -5.56
C LYS A 67 -2.76 6.36 -6.64
N CYS A 68 -1.57 6.93 -6.80
CA CYS A 68 -1.33 8.12 -7.61
C CYS A 68 -0.73 7.87 -9.00
N GLY A 69 -0.30 6.64 -9.29
CA GLY A 69 0.30 6.27 -10.58
C GLY A 69 1.79 6.62 -10.74
N TYR A 70 2.51 7.02 -9.68
CA TYR A 70 3.97 7.18 -9.73
C TYR A 70 4.63 5.89 -10.26
N PRO A 71 5.55 5.92 -11.25
CA PRO A 71 6.35 7.05 -11.75
C PRO A 71 5.71 7.91 -12.85
N ALA A 72 4.53 7.57 -13.36
CA ALA A 72 3.90 8.31 -14.46
C ALA A 72 3.79 9.81 -14.16
N LYS A 73 4.02 10.66 -15.17
CA LYS A 73 4.01 12.13 -15.04
C LYS A 73 2.63 12.63 -14.57
N ARG A 74 1.56 12.12 -15.18
CA ARG A 74 0.17 12.47 -14.83
C ARG A 74 -0.28 11.69 -13.58
N LYS A 75 -1.05 12.35 -12.71
CA LYS A 75 -1.68 11.69 -11.57
C LYS A 75 -2.83 10.80 -12.06
N ARG A 76 -2.87 9.56 -11.57
CA ARG A 76 -3.95 8.60 -11.85
C ARG A 76 -5.28 9.10 -11.28
N LYS A 77 -6.30 9.25 -12.12
CA LYS A 77 -7.68 9.64 -11.77
C LYS A 77 -8.65 8.82 -12.62
N TYR A 78 -9.69 8.30 -11.99
CA TYR A 78 -10.79 7.63 -12.70
C TYR A 78 -12.10 8.32 -12.44
N ASN A 79 -12.97 8.36 -13.45
CA ASN A 79 -14.25 9.04 -13.37
C ASN A 79 -15.28 8.27 -12.55
N TRP A 80 -15.21 6.93 -12.56
CA TRP A 80 -16.07 6.04 -11.77
C TRP A 80 -15.88 6.18 -10.26
N SER A 81 -14.74 6.70 -9.78
CA SER A 81 -14.47 6.85 -8.34
C SER A 81 -14.65 8.30 -7.86
N ALA A 82 -15.89 8.73 -7.64
CA ALA A 82 -16.22 10.07 -7.15
C ALA A 82 -15.60 10.37 -5.77
N LYS A 83 -15.69 9.44 -4.82
CA LYS A 83 -15.14 9.60 -3.46
C LYS A 83 -13.61 9.69 -3.46
N ALA A 84 -12.93 9.00 -4.38
CA ALA A 84 -11.47 9.11 -4.50
C ALA A 84 -11.04 10.45 -5.08
N LYS A 85 -11.81 11.00 -6.05
CA LYS A 85 -11.61 12.35 -6.59
C LYS A 85 -11.72 13.38 -5.45
N ARG A 86 -12.80 13.36 -4.66
CA ARG A 86 -13.04 14.31 -3.56
C ARG A 86 -11.89 14.35 -2.53
N ARG A 87 -11.28 13.21 -2.19
CA ARG A 87 -10.21 13.17 -1.18
C ARG A 87 -8.88 13.79 -1.66
N ASN A 88 -8.61 13.78 -2.96
CA ASN A 88 -7.30 14.17 -3.52
C ASN A 88 -7.37 15.35 -4.50
N THR A 89 -8.54 15.97 -4.67
CA THR A 89 -8.71 17.12 -5.55
C THR A 89 -8.03 18.35 -4.97
N THR A 90 -7.73 19.33 -5.83
CA THR A 90 -7.28 20.66 -5.41
C THR A 90 -8.33 21.23 -4.43
N GLY A 91 -7.88 21.74 -3.29
CA GLY A 91 -8.77 22.14 -2.20
C GLY A 91 -8.49 21.44 -0.88
N THR A 92 -8.20 20.13 -0.91
CA THR A 92 -8.08 19.33 0.33
C THR A 92 -6.76 19.54 1.07
N GLY A 93 -5.72 20.02 0.38
CA GLY A 93 -4.40 20.25 0.95
C GLY A 93 -4.22 21.64 1.56
N ARG A 94 -2.97 21.98 1.90
CA ARG A 94 -2.62 23.26 2.55
C ARG A 94 -2.88 24.51 1.68
N MET A 95 -2.94 24.36 0.35
CA MET A 95 -3.16 25.44 -0.63
C MET A 95 -2.28 26.70 -0.39
N ARG A 96 -1.00 26.51 -0.03
CA ARG A 96 -0.10 27.62 0.38
C ARG A 96 0.02 28.73 -0.67
N HIS A 97 0.15 28.35 -1.94
CA HIS A 97 0.29 29.31 -3.03
C HIS A 97 -1.07 29.90 -3.43
N LEU A 98 -2.05 29.06 -3.78
CA LEU A 98 -3.37 29.51 -4.24
C LEU A 98 -4.08 30.43 -3.24
N LYS A 99 -3.98 30.18 -1.93
CA LYS A 99 -4.56 31.08 -0.91
C LYS A 99 -3.96 32.50 -0.99
N LYS A 100 -2.64 32.61 -1.18
CA LYS A 100 -1.98 33.92 -1.35
C LYS A 100 -2.37 34.57 -2.68
N VAL A 101 -2.46 33.78 -3.76
CA VAL A 101 -2.90 34.26 -5.08
C VAL A 101 -4.32 34.84 -5.00
N TYR A 102 -5.28 34.14 -4.41
CA TYR A 102 -6.65 34.65 -4.27
C TYR A 102 -6.75 35.90 -3.38
N ARG A 103 -5.85 36.05 -2.40
CA ARG A 103 -5.76 37.27 -1.59
C ARG A 103 -5.18 38.43 -2.42
N ARG A 104 -4.11 38.19 -3.18
CA ARG A 104 -3.53 39.17 -4.10
C ARG A 104 -4.50 39.59 -5.20
N PHE A 105 -5.25 38.63 -5.76
CA PHE A 105 -6.26 38.87 -6.79
C PHE A 105 -7.32 39.87 -6.31
N ARG A 106 -7.86 39.70 -5.09
CA ARG A 106 -8.80 40.67 -4.48
C ARG A 106 -8.20 42.06 -4.28
N ASN A 107 -6.88 42.14 -4.13
CA ASN A 107 -6.13 43.39 -3.97
C ASN A 107 -5.54 43.90 -5.30
N GLY A 108 -5.96 43.35 -6.45
CA GLY A 108 -5.51 43.78 -7.78
C GLY A 108 -4.06 43.44 -8.13
N PHE A 109 -3.49 42.38 -7.51
CA PHE A 109 -2.09 41.99 -7.68
C PHE A 109 -1.07 43.12 -7.44
N ARG A 110 -1.39 44.08 -6.58
CA ARG A 110 -0.47 45.16 -6.22
C ARG A 110 0.83 44.58 -5.61
N GLU A 111 1.96 45.05 -6.12
CA GLU A 111 3.31 44.69 -5.66
C GLU A 111 4.10 45.96 -5.30
N GLY A 112 5.13 45.83 -4.46
CA GLY A 112 6.05 46.94 -4.13
C GLY A 112 5.52 48.04 -3.20
N THR A 113 4.23 48.07 -2.86
CA THR A 113 3.66 49.08 -1.95
C THR A 113 3.83 48.69 -0.48
N THR A 114 4.33 49.60 0.35
CA THR A 114 4.32 49.44 1.81
C THR A 114 3.01 49.97 2.41
N PRO A 115 2.47 49.35 3.47
CA PRO A 115 1.29 49.88 4.15
C PRO A 115 1.64 51.22 4.81
N LYS A 116 0.71 52.19 4.73
CA LYS A 116 0.85 53.49 5.41
C LYS A 116 1.09 53.24 6.91
N PRO A 117 2.13 53.86 7.53
CA PRO A 117 2.39 53.67 8.95
C PRO A 117 1.19 54.16 9.77
N LYS A 118 0.82 53.40 10.80
CA LYS A 118 -0.23 53.81 11.74
C LYS A 118 0.32 54.96 12.60
N ARG A 119 -0.29 56.14 12.55
CA ARG A 119 -0.01 57.21 13.52
C ARG A 119 -0.60 56.80 14.86
N ALA A 120 0.17 56.90 15.95
CA ALA A 120 -0.36 56.72 17.30
C ALA A 120 -1.47 57.76 17.51
N ALA A 121 -2.61 57.33 18.06
CA ALA A 121 -3.67 58.25 18.45
C ALA A 121 -3.10 59.17 19.55
N VAL A 122 -3.06 60.47 19.27
CA VAL A 122 -2.73 61.47 20.30
C VAL A 122 -3.87 61.42 21.31
N ALA A 123 -3.58 61.10 22.57
CA ALA A 123 -4.59 61.16 23.63
C ALA A 123 -5.15 62.58 23.68
N ALA A 124 -6.48 62.72 23.66
CA ALA A 124 -7.12 64.02 23.86
C ALA A 124 -6.74 64.52 25.26
N SER A 125 -5.98 65.60 25.33
CA SER A 125 -5.71 66.30 26.58
C SER A 125 -7.02 66.88 27.10
N SER A 126 -7.55 66.32 28.18
CA SER A 126 -8.64 66.92 28.94
C SER A 126 -8.16 68.25 29.51
N SER A 127 -8.67 69.37 29.00
CA SER A 127 -8.53 70.68 29.62
C SER A 127 -9.39 70.75 30.88
N SER A 128 -8.80 71.34 31.92
CA SER A 128 -9.30 71.52 33.29
C SER A 128 -10.69 72.13 33.41
#